data_AF-A0A1S2T7E9-F1
#
_entry.id   AF-A0A1S2T7E9-F1
#
_cell.length_a   1.000
_cell.length_b   1.000
_cell.length_c   1.000
_cell.angle_alpha   90.00
_cell.angle_beta   90.00
_cell.angle_gamma   90.00
#
_symmetry.space_group_name_H-M   'P 1'
#
loop_
_entity.id
_entity.type
_entity.pdbx_description
1 polymer ?
#
loop_
_entity_poly.entity_id
_entity_poly.type
_entity_poly.pdbx_seq_one_letter_code
_entity_poly.pdbx_strand_id
1 'polypeptide(L)'
;MLFWPTNRSSKPIISQGSKSLFATFIIVVLGNPAFSQTPQGIARESKANEVACYKSSIKEPASFYGNPMDTFTLYDDTRWKVSSSGAYEYTPTRYRNVLICPSEGLLVIDKRAISVSKLSQ
;
A
#
# COMPACT_ATOMS: atom_id res chain seq x y z
N MET A 1 25.17 9.71 -43.38
CA MET A 1 24.41 8.50 -43.75
C MET A 1 25.28 7.30 -43.43
N LEU A 2 24.80 6.39 -42.59
CA LEU A 2 24.91 4.92 -42.72
C LEU A 2 24.22 4.30 -41.49
N PHE A 3 23.09 3.66 -41.77
CA PHE A 3 22.29 2.75 -40.93
C PHE A 3 23.14 1.48 -40.63
N TRP A 4 22.98 0.71 -39.55
CA TRP A 4 21.80 -0.09 -39.19
C TRP A 4 21.96 -0.78 -37.81
N PRO A 5 20.85 -1.32 -37.22
CA PRO A 5 20.77 -1.92 -35.89
C PRO A 5 20.86 -3.47 -35.92
N THR A 6 21.06 -4.09 -34.75
CA THR A 6 20.70 -5.51 -34.54
C THR A 6 19.71 -5.67 -33.41
N ASN A 7 18.48 -5.96 -33.84
CA ASN A 7 17.38 -6.54 -33.09
C ASN A 7 17.75 -7.98 -32.69
N ARG A 8 17.52 -8.39 -31.43
CA ARG A 8 17.45 -9.82 -31.09
C ARG A 8 16.33 -10.06 -30.08
N SER A 9 15.28 -10.66 -30.62
CA SER A 9 14.06 -11.15 -29.98
C SER A 9 14.26 -12.58 -29.45
N SER A 10 13.27 -13.04 -28.68
CA SER A 10 12.95 -14.40 -28.18
C SER A 10 13.50 -14.75 -26.78
N LYS A 11 12.75 -15.37 -25.85
CA LYS A 11 11.36 -15.84 -25.70
C LYS A 11 11.17 -16.18 -24.19
N PRO A 12 9.95 -16.24 -23.64
CA PRO A 12 9.71 -16.66 -22.25
C PRO A 12 9.89 -18.18 -22.09
N ILE A 13 10.56 -18.58 -20.99
CA ILE A 13 10.69 -19.98 -20.58
C ILE A 13 9.45 -20.34 -19.75
N ILE A 14 8.54 -21.10 -20.36
CA ILE A 14 7.49 -21.86 -19.67
C ILE A 14 8.11 -23.23 -19.33
N SER A 15 8.21 -23.54 -18.03
CA SER A 15 8.57 -24.87 -17.54
C SER A 15 7.32 -25.56 -17.02
N GLN A 16 6.78 -26.50 -17.81
CA GLN A 16 5.83 -27.52 -17.36
C GLN A 16 6.55 -28.62 -16.59
N GLY A 17 5.89 -29.16 -15.56
CA GLY A 17 6.25 -30.43 -14.91
C GLY A 17 5.44 -30.58 -13.62
N SER A 18 4.25 -31.20 -13.66
CA SER A 18 4.03 -32.63 -13.39
C SER A 18 4.71 -33.07 -12.08
N LYS A 19 4.02 -33.56 -11.04
CA LYS A 19 3.05 -34.64 -11.04
C LYS A 19 2.14 -34.50 -9.81
N SER A 20 0.83 -34.52 -10.05
CA SER A 20 -0.18 -34.74 -9.03
C SER A 20 -0.14 -36.22 -8.64
N LEU A 21 0.19 -36.50 -7.39
CA LEU A 21 0.05 -37.82 -6.77
C LEU A 21 -1.02 -37.68 -5.70
N PHE A 22 -2.26 -37.98 -6.07
CA PHE A 22 -3.34 -38.24 -5.12
C PHE A 22 -3.05 -39.57 -4.42
N ALA A 23 -2.47 -39.50 -3.22
CA ALA A 23 -2.46 -40.63 -2.30
C ALA A 23 -3.66 -40.47 -1.35
N THR A 24 -4.75 -41.14 -1.71
CA THR A 24 -5.91 -41.37 -0.82
C THR A 24 -5.49 -42.29 0.32
N PHE A 25 -5.41 -41.74 1.54
CA PHE A 25 -5.45 -42.55 2.76
C PHE A 25 -6.86 -42.50 3.34
N ILE A 26 -7.60 -43.58 3.14
CA ILE A 26 -8.83 -43.85 3.90
C ILE A 26 -8.40 -44.30 5.29
N ILE A 27 -8.59 -43.44 6.28
CA ILE A 27 -8.50 -43.81 7.70
C ILE A 27 -9.93 -44.02 8.20
N VAL A 28 -10.34 -45.28 8.33
CA VAL A 28 -11.53 -45.67 9.10
C VAL A 28 -11.10 -45.81 10.55
N VAL A 29 -11.49 -44.85 11.40
CA VAL A 29 -11.38 -44.97 12.86
C VAL A 29 -12.79 -45.16 13.40
N LEU A 30 -13.07 -46.40 13.82
CA LEU A 30 -14.17 -46.74 14.71
C LEU A 30 -13.69 -46.56 16.15
N GLY A 31 -14.35 -45.69 16.93
CA GLY A 31 -14.05 -45.55 18.36
C GLY A 31 -14.66 -44.32 19.06
N ASN A 32 -15.93 -44.46 19.45
CA ASN A 32 -16.72 -43.82 20.53
C ASN A 32 -16.51 -42.35 21.02
N PRO A 33 -17.61 -41.67 21.41
CA PRO A 33 -17.63 -40.24 21.70
C PRO A 33 -17.32 -39.95 23.17
N ALA A 34 -16.33 -39.10 23.43
CA ALA A 34 -16.22 -38.43 24.71
C ALA A 34 -15.46 -37.12 24.55
N PHE A 35 -15.99 -36.11 25.25
CA PHE A 35 -15.35 -34.85 25.60
C PHE A 35 -15.62 -33.65 24.70
N SER A 36 -16.70 -32.95 25.07
CA SER A 36 -17.01 -31.57 24.73
C SER A 36 -15.85 -30.65 25.11
N GLN A 37 -15.27 -29.98 24.13
CA GLN A 37 -14.60 -28.71 24.33
C GLN A 37 -15.17 -27.74 23.31
N THR A 38 -16.16 -26.96 23.73
CA THR A 38 -16.54 -25.72 23.06
C THR A 38 -15.31 -24.82 23.02
N PRO A 39 -14.78 -24.43 21.85
CA PRO A 39 -13.91 -23.28 21.78
C PRO A 39 -14.82 -22.09 22.07
N GLN A 40 -14.69 -21.50 23.27
CA GLN A 40 -15.11 -20.14 23.48
C GLN A 40 -14.21 -19.27 22.60
N GLY A 41 -14.63 -19.11 21.34
CA GLY A 41 -14.15 -18.05 20.48
C GLY A 41 -14.58 -16.75 21.13
N ILE A 42 -13.74 -16.21 21.99
CA ILE A 42 -13.78 -14.79 22.33
C ILE A 42 -13.61 -14.10 20.99
N ALA A 43 -14.71 -13.64 20.41
CA ALA A 43 -14.67 -12.67 19.33
C ALA A 43 -13.92 -11.47 19.90
N ARG A 44 -12.60 -11.42 19.66
CA ARG A 44 -11.84 -10.19 19.79
C ARG A 44 -12.46 -9.26 18.76
N GLU A 45 -13.33 -8.39 19.21
CA GLU A 45 -13.64 -7.17 18.49
C GLU A 45 -12.33 -6.37 18.46
N SER A 46 -11.50 -6.65 17.47
CA SER A 46 -10.38 -5.79 17.14
C SER A 46 -11.02 -4.48 16.76
N LYS A 47 -10.90 -3.48 17.64
CA LYS A 47 -11.17 -2.09 17.29
C LYS A 47 -10.27 -1.79 16.10
N ALA A 48 -10.81 -1.94 14.89
CA ALA A 48 -10.12 -1.64 13.67
C ALA A 48 -9.88 -0.13 13.70
N ASN A 49 -8.72 0.28 14.22
CA ASN A 49 -8.18 1.58 13.85
C ASN A 49 -7.55 1.43 12.46
N GLU A 50 -8.37 0.94 11.53
CA GLU A 50 -8.07 0.92 10.12
C GLU A 50 -8.43 2.32 9.63
N VAL A 51 -7.59 3.31 9.97
CA VAL A 51 -7.54 4.49 9.11
C VAL A 51 -6.81 4.04 7.86
N ALA A 52 -7.56 3.35 7.01
CA ALA A 52 -7.22 3.10 5.63
C ALA A 52 -6.91 4.44 4.96
N CYS A 53 -6.03 4.40 3.95
CA CYS A 53 -5.72 5.58 3.19
C CYS A 53 -7.01 6.23 2.66
N TYR A 54 -7.16 7.54 2.84
CA TYR A 54 -8.35 8.26 2.39
C TYR A 54 -8.00 9.34 1.37
N LYS A 55 -8.92 9.55 0.42
CA LYS A 55 -8.80 10.63 -0.55
C LYS A 55 -9.15 11.94 0.15
N SER A 56 -8.34 12.96 -0.06
CA SER A 56 -8.56 14.29 0.48
C SER A 56 -8.10 15.33 -0.52
N SER A 57 -8.27 16.60 -0.16
CA SER A 57 -7.78 17.72 -0.94
C SER A 57 -6.99 18.70 -0.05
N ILE A 58 -5.98 19.32 -0.64
CA ILE A 58 -5.17 20.36 0.00
C ILE A 58 -5.96 21.66 0.02
N LYS A 59 -6.14 22.20 1.22
CA LYS A 59 -6.75 23.50 1.51
C LYS A 59 -5.71 24.60 1.36
N GLU A 60 -4.56 24.45 2.03
CA GLU A 60 -3.41 25.37 1.94
C GLU A 60 -2.10 24.59 1.86
N PRO A 61 -1.10 25.05 1.07
CA PRO A 61 -1.12 26.24 0.21
C PRO A 61 -1.95 26.03 -1.08
N ALA A 62 -2.28 27.12 -1.78
CA ALA A 62 -3.01 27.05 -3.06
C ALA A 62 -2.21 26.34 -4.18
N SER A 63 -0.89 26.27 -4.04
CA SER A 63 0.03 25.57 -4.94
C SER A 63 0.93 24.67 -4.12
N PHE A 64 0.70 23.36 -4.17
CA PHE A 64 1.51 22.35 -3.48
C PHE A 64 2.23 21.47 -4.50
N TYR A 65 3.54 21.28 -4.31
CA TYR A 65 4.40 20.49 -5.21
C TYR A 65 4.94 19.22 -4.53
N GLY A 66 4.88 19.13 -3.20
CA GLY A 66 5.35 17.98 -2.45
C GLY A 66 6.87 17.94 -2.27
N ASN A 67 7.52 19.11 -2.19
CA ASN A 67 8.95 19.19 -1.97
C ASN A 67 9.31 18.84 -0.52
N PRO A 68 10.56 18.40 -0.25
CA PRO A 68 11.05 18.19 1.10
C PRO A 68 10.79 19.40 1.99
N MET A 69 10.34 19.16 3.23
CA MET A 69 9.99 20.18 4.23
C MET A 69 8.73 21.01 3.94
N ASP A 70 8.05 20.82 2.80
CA ASP A 70 6.76 21.48 2.54
C ASP A 70 5.76 21.15 3.65
N THR A 71 4.96 22.15 4.03
CA THR A 71 3.87 21.99 4.99
C THR A 71 2.55 22.28 4.29
N PHE A 72 1.53 21.48 4.57
CA PHE A 72 0.22 21.62 3.97
C PHE A 72 -0.90 21.30 4.97
N THR A 73 -2.09 21.84 4.68
CA THR A 73 -3.31 21.66 5.44
C THR A 73 -4.35 21.04 4.53
N LEU A 74 -5.03 19.99 5.00
CA LEU A 74 -6.15 19.37 4.29
C LEU A 74 -7.48 20.05 4.68
N TYR A 75 -8.56 19.76 3.95
CA TYR A 75 -9.88 20.34 4.24
C TYR A 75 -10.52 19.86 5.56
N ASP A 76 -9.98 18.83 6.18
CA ASP A 76 -10.33 18.38 7.53
C ASP A 76 -9.55 19.16 8.63
N ASP A 77 -8.88 20.25 8.26
CA ASP A 77 -8.03 21.11 9.08
C ASP A 77 -6.82 20.39 9.70
N THR A 78 -6.48 19.18 9.25
CA THR A 78 -5.26 18.51 9.66
C THR A 78 -4.04 19.09 8.94
N ARG A 79 -2.95 19.28 9.70
CA ARG A 79 -1.68 19.84 9.22
C ARG A 79 -0.63 18.75 9.09
N TRP A 80 0.16 18.81 8.02
CA TRP A 80 1.12 17.78 7.65
C TRP A 80 2.40 18.41 7.13
N LYS A 81 3.51 17.69 7.30
CA LYS A 81 4.84 18.10 6.84
C LYS A 81 5.48 16.99 6.02
N VAL A 82 6.06 17.34 4.88
CA VAL A 82 6.86 16.45 4.05
C VAL A 82 8.22 16.21 4.70
N SER A 83 8.67 14.95 4.71
CA SER A 83 9.97 14.55 5.27
C SER A 83 11.13 15.28 4.59
N SER A 84 12.21 15.53 5.35
CA SER A 84 13.43 16.15 4.84
C SER A 84 14.34 15.19 4.06
N SER A 85 14.13 13.88 4.18
CA SER A 85 14.99 12.85 3.60
C SER A 85 14.77 12.61 2.10
N GLY A 86 13.84 13.33 1.47
CA GLY A 86 13.55 13.22 0.03
C GLY A 86 14.45 14.11 -0.84
N ALA A 87 14.54 13.78 -2.13
CA ALA A 87 15.14 14.66 -3.12
C ALA A 87 14.18 15.81 -3.48
N TYR A 88 14.72 17.00 -3.70
CA TYR A 88 13.95 18.11 -4.25
C TYR A 88 13.72 17.86 -5.75
N GLU A 89 12.46 17.86 -6.18
CA GLU A 89 12.10 17.63 -7.59
C GLU A 89 11.26 18.78 -8.12
N TYR A 90 11.80 19.52 -9.09
CA TYR A 90 11.02 20.55 -9.76
C TYR A 90 9.89 19.91 -10.55
N THR A 91 8.67 20.11 -10.06
CA THR A 91 7.46 19.62 -10.72
C THR A 91 6.62 20.82 -11.16
N PRO A 92 6.31 20.99 -12.46
CA PRO A 92 5.48 22.11 -12.92
C PRO A 92 4.00 21.95 -12.52
N THR A 93 3.60 20.73 -12.13
CA THR A 93 2.23 20.37 -11.78
C THR A 93 1.92 20.71 -10.33
N ARG A 94 0.81 21.39 -10.10
CA ARG A 94 0.25 21.65 -8.76
C ARG A 94 -0.71 20.54 -8.38
N TYR A 95 -0.59 20.05 -7.16
CA TYR A 95 -1.44 18.99 -6.65
C TYR A 95 -2.46 19.54 -5.67
N ARG A 96 -3.72 19.17 -5.87
CA ARG A 96 -4.82 19.48 -4.94
C ARG A 96 -5.46 18.23 -4.39
N ASN A 97 -5.70 17.22 -5.24
CA ASN A 97 -6.28 15.95 -4.84
C ASN A 97 -5.16 14.98 -4.47
N VAL A 98 -5.28 14.38 -3.29
CA VAL A 98 -4.24 13.52 -2.71
C VAL A 98 -4.88 12.30 -2.07
N LEU A 99 -4.10 11.23 -1.93
CA LEU A 99 -4.45 10.08 -1.10
C LEU A 99 -3.49 10.08 0.09
N ILE A 100 -4.02 10.24 1.29
CA ILE A 100 -3.24 10.29 2.53
C ILE A 100 -3.39 8.95 3.26
N CYS A 101 -2.27 8.39 3.70
CA CYS A 101 -2.18 7.16 4.48
C CYS A 101 -1.54 7.49 5.84
N PRO A 102 -2.33 7.94 6.84
CA PRO A 102 -1.79 8.37 8.14
C PRO A 102 -0.97 7.30 8.84
N SER A 103 -1.43 6.05 8.81
CA SER A 103 -0.80 4.90 9.46
C SER A 103 0.58 4.58 8.89
N GLU A 104 0.77 4.86 7.59
CA GLU A 104 2.04 4.62 6.88
C GLU A 104 2.93 5.87 6.86
N GLY A 105 2.42 7.04 7.28
CA GLY A 105 3.12 8.31 7.10
C GLY A 105 3.37 8.63 5.63
N LEU A 106 2.42 8.31 4.75
CA LEU A 106 2.56 8.49 3.29
C LEU A 106 1.47 9.41 2.73
N LEU A 107 1.88 10.22 1.77
CA LEU A 107 1.03 11.01 0.90
C LEU A 107 1.28 10.57 -0.55
N VAL A 108 0.24 10.14 -1.25
CA VAL A 108 0.32 9.82 -2.67
C VAL A 108 -0.24 10.98 -3.49
N ILE A 109 0.60 11.53 -4.35
CA ILE A 109 0.24 12.57 -5.32
C ILE A 109 0.59 12.08 -6.72
N ASP A 110 -0.41 12.04 -7.61
CA ASP A 110 -0.31 11.46 -8.95
C ASP A 110 0.26 10.03 -8.92
N LYS A 111 1.55 9.84 -9.26
CA LYS A 111 2.23 8.53 -9.26
C LYS A 111 3.37 8.43 -8.25
N ARG A 112 3.49 9.41 -7.34
CA ARG A 112 4.56 9.48 -6.34
C ARG A 112 4.01 9.28 -4.94
N ALA A 113 4.71 8.46 -4.15
CA ALA A 113 4.49 8.32 -2.71
C ALA A 113 5.56 9.14 -1.96
N ILE A 114 5.11 10.00 -1.06
CA ILE A 114 5.96 10.96 -0.34
C ILE A 114 5.77 10.74 1.16
N SER A 115 6.87 10.64 1.89
CA SER A 115 6.82 10.52 3.35
C SER A 115 6.37 11.82 4.00
N VAL A 116 5.38 11.73 4.88
CA VAL A 116 4.80 12.86 5.60
C VAL A 116 4.59 12.52 7.07
N SER A 117 4.61 13.54 7.91
CA SER A 117 4.25 13.43 9.32
C SER A 117 3.15 14.43 9.67
N LYS A 118 2.19 13.98 10.48
CA LYS A 118 1.13 14.85 11.00
C LYS A 118 1.75 15.82 12.00
N LEU A 119 1.47 17.10 11.85
CA LEU A 119 1.84 18.11 12.85
C LEU A 119 0.74 18.14 13.91
N SER A 120 1.07 17.81 15.15
CA SER A 120 0.21 18.08 16.29
C SER A 120 0.10 19.59 16.49
N GLN A 121 -1.11 20.08 16.71
CA GLN A 121 -1.36 21.46 17.13
C GLN A 121 -0.72 21.74 18.49
#